data_AF-A0A7S2ITW2-F1
#
_entry.id   AF-A0A7S2ITW2-F1
#
_cell.length_a   1.000
_cell.length_b   1.000
_cell.length_c   1.000
_cell.angle_alpha   90.00
_cell.angle_beta   90.00
_cell.angle_gamma   90.00
#
_symmetry.space_group_name_H-M   'P 1'
#
loop_
_entity.id
_entity.type
_entity.pdbx_description
1 polymer ?
#
loop_
_entity_poly.entity_id
_entity_poly.type
_entity_poly.pdbx_seq_one_letter_code
_entity_poly.pdbx_strand_id
1 'polypeptide(L)'
;MKPRWLKIEMGFKKSRAARAAAAVAGNSARDAAAGPEILRDGSCVEYTASNGSVYRIDVARMEQVNVHKGTCRTVVRHGGHGRKWVMWQFEAQRAEGRNYTHSRRTLVQYPKWVGFALEKCWRELCAAGGADADASSEELRL
;
A
#
# COMPACT_ATOMS: atom_id res chain seq x y z
N MET A 1 -46.92 18.87 -30.80
CA MET A 1 -45.74 18.01 -30.53
C MET A 1 -44.48 18.86 -30.62
N LYS A 2 -43.62 18.81 -29.59
CA LYS A 2 -42.53 19.77 -29.36
C LYS A 2 -41.32 19.48 -30.28
N PRO A 3 -40.74 20.46 -30.99
CA PRO A 3 -39.46 20.29 -31.67
C PRO A 3 -38.31 20.29 -30.64
N ARG A 4 -37.49 19.23 -30.66
CA ARG A 4 -36.24 19.10 -29.89
C ARG A 4 -35.16 19.97 -30.54
N TRP A 5 -34.71 21.00 -29.82
CA TRP A 5 -33.55 21.80 -30.21
C TRP A 5 -32.28 21.20 -29.59
N LEU A 6 -31.37 20.70 -30.42
CA LEU A 6 -29.99 20.36 -30.05
C LEU A 6 -29.15 21.65 -30.11
N LYS A 7 -28.87 22.25 -28.95
CA LYS A 7 -27.85 23.29 -28.82
C LYS A 7 -26.47 22.66 -28.91
N ILE A 8 -25.75 22.93 -29.98
CA ILE A 8 -24.31 22.70 -30.09
C ILE A 8 -23.64 24.01 -29.66
N GLU A 9 -23.21 24.10 -28.40
CA GLU A 9 -22.42 25.25 -27.93
C GLU A 9 -20.96 25.10 -28.36
N MET A 10 -20.48 26.11 -29.09
CA MET A 10 -19.12 26.24 -29.58
C MET A 10 -18.15 26.53 -28.43
N GLY A 11 -17.38 25.52 -28.02
CA GLY A 11 -16.28 25.64 -27.07
C GLY A 11 -14.96 26.05 -27.74
N PHE A 12 -14.58 27.31 -27.53
CA PHE A 12 -13.35 28.00 -27.92
C PHE A 12 -12.07 27.13 -27.99
N LYS A 13 -11.36 27.22 -29.13
CA LYS A 13 -9.93 26.85 -29.25
C LYS A 13 -9.09 27.70 -28.30
N LYS A 14 -8.70 27.15 -27.14
CA LYS A 14 -7.65 27.71 -26.28
C LYS A 14 -6.38 26.86 -26.34
N SER A 15 -5.34 27.55 -26.78
CA SER A 15 -3.94 27.20 -27.03
C SER A 15 -3.28 26.21 -26.06
N ARG A 16 -2.51 25.29 -26.64
CA ARG A 16 -1.66 24.27 -25.99
C ARG A 16 -0.63 24.84 -24.98
N ALA A 17 -0.29 26.13 -25.06
CA ALA A 17 0.74 26.78 -24.26
C ALA A 17 0.33 27.11 -22.81
N ALA A 18 -0.97 27.19 -22.49
CA ALA A 18 -1.42 27.54 -21.13
C ALA A 18 -1.47 26.35 -20.14
N ARG A 19 -1.29 25.10 -20.61
CA ARG A 19 -1.28 23.92 -19.73
C ARG A 19 0.08 23.61 -19.10
N ALA A 20 1.16 24.22 -19.58
CA ALA A 20 2.50 23.96 -19.06
C ALA A 20 2.80 24.72 -17.75
N ALA A 21 2.15 25.87 -17.51
CA ALA A 21 2.42 26.68 -16.31
C ALA A 21 1.59 26.30 -15.08
N ALA A 22 0.50 25.54 -15.24
CA ALA A 22 -0.31 25.04 -14.12
C ALA A 22 0.25 23.74 -13.49
N ALA A 23 1.30 23.15 -14.07
CA ALA A 23 1.95 21.95 -13.53
C ALA A 23 2.89 22.25 -12.34
N VAL A 24 3.30 23.51 -12.15
CA VAL A 24 4.34 23.88 -11.15
C VAL A 24 3.75 24.56 -9.91
N ALA A 25 2.53 25.14 -9.99
CA ALA A 25 1.90 25.87 -8.88
C ALA A 25 0.73 25.13 -8.21
N GLY A 26 0.46 23.87 -8.59
CA GLY A 26 -0.60 23.03 -8.01
C GLY A 26 -0.16 22.10 -6.88
N ASN A 27 1.08 22.23 -6.42
CA ASN A 27 1.69 21.28 -5.47
C ASN A 27 1.42 21.60 -3.99
N SER A 28 0.53 22.55 -3.68
CA SER A 28 0.33 23.04 -2.30
C SER A 28 -1.13 23.27 -1.90
N ALA A 29 -2.11 22.73 -2.64
CA ALA A 29 -3.53 22.91 -2.30
C ALA A 29 -4.39 21.70 -2.69
N ARG A 30 -3.96 20.49 -2.31
CA ARG A 30 -4.77 19.27 -2.47
C ARG A 30 -4.96 18.51 -1.16
N ASP A 31 -5.13 19.26 -0.07
CA ASP A 31 -5.94 18.80 1.05
C ASP A 31 -7.41 18.70 0.59
N ALA A 32 -8.10 17.66 1.05
CA ALA A 32 -9.55 17.38 0.88
C ALA A 32 -10.04 16.52 -0.30
N ALA A 33 -9.22 15.61 -0.82
CA ALA A 33 -9.71 14.46 -1.61
C ALA A 33 -8.98 13.14 -1.26
N ALA A 34 -8.57 13.00 0.00
CA ALA A 34 -7.66 11.95 0.45
C ALA A 34 -8.33 10.55 0.45
N GLY A 35 -8.23 9.86 -0.69
CA GLY A 35 -8.17 8.41 -0.68
C GLY A 35 -6.95 7.93 0.14
N PRO A 36 -6.86 6.64 0.50
CA PRO A 36 -5.72 6.12 1.24
C PRO A 36 -4.41 6.47 0.52
N GLU A 37 -3.59 7.30 1.15
CA GLU A 37 -2.32 7.76 0.60
C GLU A 37 -1.29 6.64 0.74
N ILE A 38 -0.77 6.19 -0.41
CA ILE A 38 0.38 5.30 -0.50
C ILE A 38 1.48 6.06 -1.21
N LEU A 39 2.64 6.14 -0.59
CA LEU A 39 3.86 6.60 -1.23
C LEU A 39 4.78 5.40 -1.42
N ARG A 40 5.44 5.34 -2.59
CA ARG A 40 6.41 4.29 -2.90
C ARG A 40 7.74 4.92 -3.24
N ASP A 41 8.79 4.46 -2.56
CA ASP A 41 10.17 4.87 -2.80
C ASP A 41 11.08 3.64 -2.80
N GLY A 42 11.47 3.17 -3.99
CA GLY A 42 12.26 1.96 -4.16
C GLY A 42 11.62 0.72 -3.51
N SER A 43 12.30 0.12 -2.53
CA SER A 43 11.81 -1.02 -1.73
C SER A 43 10.81 -0.64 -0.64
N CYS A 44 10.60 0.66 -0.41
CA CYS A 44 9.79 1.17 0.69
C CYS A 44 8.38 1.53 0.23
N VAL A 45 7.39 1.12 1.00
CA VAL A 45 5.99 1.52 0.87
C VAL A 45 5.58 2.25 2.15
N GLU A 46 5.21 3.50 2.03
CA GLU A 46 4.63 4.27 3.12
C GLU A 46 3.11 4.35 2.94
N TYR A 47 2.36 4.14 4.02
CA TYR A 47 0.91 4.30 4.00
C TYR A 47 0.38 4.90 5.29
N THR A 48 -0.71 5.64 5.15
CA THR A 48 -1.46 6.21 6.28
C THR A 48 -2.61 5.26 6.62
N ALA A 49 -2.56 4.68 7.82
CA ALA A 49 -3.64 3.83 8.32
C ALA A 49 -4.88 4.65 8.68
N SER A 50 -6.04 3.99 8.80
CA SER A 50 -7.32 4.65 9.12
C SER A 50 -7.33 5.39 10.46
N ASN A 51 -6.41 5.07 11.37
CA ASN A 51 -6.24 5.77 12.64
C ASN A 51 -5.29 6.99 12.55
N GLY A 52 -4.90 7.38 11.34
CA GLY A 52 -3.96 8.48 11.08
C GLY A 52 -2.49 8.15 11.34
N SER A 53 -2.15 6.91 11.74
CA SER A 53 -0.75 6.51 11.91
C SER A 53 -0.10 6.27 10.56
N VAL A 54 1.07 6.88 10.34
CA VAL A 54 1.91 6.64 9.17
C VAL A 54 2.86 5.48 9.44
N TYR A 55 2.90 4.54 8.51
CA TYR A 55 3.78 3.37 8.57
C TYR A 55 4.62 3.28 7.31
N ARG A 56 5.92 3.10 7.49
CA ARG A 56 6.87 2.80 6.42
C ARG A 56 7.21 1.32 6.45
N ILE A 57 7.02 0.63 5.35
CA ILE A 57 7.28 -0.79 5.18
C ILE A 57 8.45 -0.96 4.23
N ASP A 58 9.54 -1.53 4.71
CA ASP A 58 10.66 -1.93 3.85
C ASP A 58 10.46 -3.38 3.40
N VAL A 59 10.14 -3.54 2.13
CA VAL A 59 9.81 -4.82 1.51
C VAL A 59 11.06 -5.70 1.36
N ALA A 60 12.26 -5.11 1.26
CA ALA A 60 13.49 -5.88 1.19
C ALA A 60 13.88 -6.47 2.56
N ARG A 61 13.59 -5.74 3.64
CA ARG A 61 13.89 -6.16 5.02
C ARG A 61 12.74 -6.93 5.68
N MET A 62 11.56 -6.94 5.06
CA MET A 62 10.34 -7.51 5.63
C MET A 62 9.99 -6.89 6.99
N GLU A 63 10.08 -5.56 7.09
CA GLU A 63 9.87 -4.80 8.32
C GLU A 63 8.91 -3.62 8.12
N GLN A 64 8.08 -3.37 9.12
CA GLN A 64 7.20 -2.21 9.20
C GLN A 64 7.60 -1.33 10.38
N VAL A 65 7.82 -0.05 10.14
CA VAL A 65 8.14 0.95 11.15
C VAL A 65 7.00 1.94 11.26
N ASN A 66 6.54 2.20 12.49
CA ASN A 66 5.67 3.34 12.77
C ASN A 66 6.52 4.61 12.77
N VAL A 67 6.27 5.53 11.85
CA VAL A 67 7.13 6.72 11.62
C VAL A 67 7.18 7.62 12.86
N HIS A 68 6.07 7.74 13.60
CA HIS A 68 6.00 8.60 14.77
C HIS A 68 6.53 7.94 16.04
N LYS A 69 6.25 6.64 16.24
CA LYS A 69 6.61 5.92 17.47
C LYS A 69 7.95 5.20 17.40
N GLY A 70 8.53 5.05 16.20
CA GLY A 70 9.74 4.27 15.96
C GLY A 70 9.58 2.76 16.20
N THR A 71 8.37 2.27 16.48
CA THR A 71 8.14 0.84 16.75
C THR A 71 8.26 0.04 15.46
N CYS A 72 9.10 -0.99 15.47
CA CYS A 72 9.26 -1.94 14.37
C CYS A 72 8.38 -3.18 14.56
N ARG A 73 7.90 -3.75 13.46
CA ARG A 73 7.12 -4.98 13.39
C ARG A 73 7.58 -5.82 12.21
N THR A 74 7.60 -7.14 12.41
CA THR A 74 7.88 -8.10 11.35
C THR A 74 6.74 -8.10 10.33
N VAL A 75 7.08 -8.12 9.04
CA VAL A 75 6.16 -8.31 7.93
C VAL A 75 6.38 -9.69 7.34
N VAL A 76 5.29 -10.36 7.00
CA VAL A 76 5.34 -11.71 6.43
C VAL A 76 4.53 -11.74 5.16
N ARG A 77 5.09 -12.40 4.15
CA ARG A 77 4.45 -12.70 2.88
C ARG A 77 4.15 -14.20 2.83
N HIS A 78 2.89 -14.56 2.68
CA HIS A 78 2.46 -15.95 2.56
C HIS A 78 1.83 -16.22 1.20
N GLY A 79 2.28 -17.29 0.54
CA GLY A 79 1.64 -17.85 -0.64
C GLY A 79 0.51 -18.80 -0.25
N GLY A 80 -0.63 -18.66 -0.90
CA GLY A 80 -1.72 -19.61 -0.80
C GLY A 80 -1.47 -20.92 -1.51
N HIS A 81 -2.35 -21.91 -1.30
CA HIS A 81 -2.28 -23.21 -1.96
C HIS A 81 -2.16 -23.07 -3.49
N GLY A 82 -1.08 -23.61 -4.06
CA GLY A 82 -0.78 -23.52 -5.49
C GLY A 82 -0.38 -22.13 -5.98
N ARG A 83 0.12 -21.24 -5.09
CA ARG A 83 0.55 -19.86 -5.40
C ARG A 83 -0.52 -18.98 -6.06
N LYS A 84 -1.81 -19.36 -5.95
CA LYS A 84 -2.94 -18.65 -6.57
C LYS A 84 -3.25 -17.29 -5.93
N TRP A 85 -2.84 -17.11 -4.68
CA TRP A 85 -3.01 -15.85 -3.95
C TRP A 85 -1.79 -15.59 -3.09
N VAL A 86 -1.56 -14.30 -2.82
CA VAL A 86 -0.52 -13.83 -1.91
C VAL A 86 -1.18 -13.00 -0.83
N MET A 87 -0.78 -13.24 0.42
CA MET A 87 -1.23 -12.47 1.56
C MET A 87 -0.04 -11.84 2.27
N TRP A 88 -0.18 -10.55 2.54
CA TRP A 88 0.76 -9.79 3.33
C TRP A 88 0.18 -9.59 4.73
N GLN A 89 0.97 -9.90 5.75
CA GLN A 89 0.61 -9.77 7.15
C GLN A 89 1.72 -9.07 7.93
N PHE A 90 1.38 -8.48 9.07
CA PHE A 90 2.36 -7.95 10.02
C PHE A 90 2.12 -8.50 11.42
N GLU A 91 3.17 -8.55 12.20
CA GLU A 91 3.11 -8.98 13.59
C GLU A 91 2.57 -7.87 14.48
N ALA A 92 1.42 -8.12 15.09
CA ALA A 92 0.82 -7.24 16.09
C ALA A 92 1.03 -7.82 17.49
N GLN A 93 1.57 -6.99 18.39
CA GLN A 93 1.61 -7.28 19.80
C GLN A 93 0.24 -6.96 20.40
N ARG A 94 -0.41 -7.94 21.02
CA ARG A 94 -1.67 -7.72 21.74
C ARG A 94 -1.37 -7.30 23.18
N ALA A 95 -2.21 -6.41 23.71
CA ALA A 95 -2.18 -6.10 25.14
C ALA A 95 -2.59 -7.35 25.94
N GLU A 96 -1.86 -7.62 27.01
CA GLU A 96 -2.08 -8.77 27.88
C GLU A 96 -3.40 -8.58 28.65
N GLY A 97 -4.40 -9.39 28.31
CA GLY A 97 -5.70 -9.43 28.98
C GLY A 97 -5.83 -10.70 29.81
N ARG A 98 -6.65 -10.66 30.86
CA ARG A 98 -6.78 -11.69 31.91
C ARG A 98 -7.12 -13.12 31.44
N ASN A 99 -7.42 -13.35 30.15
CA ASN A 99 -7.96 -14.62 29.62
C ASN A 99 -7.19 -15.19 28.41
N TYR A 100 -5.96 -14.76 28.13
CA TYR A 100 -5.23 -15.21 26.93
C TYR A 100 -3.91 -15.92 27.28
N THR A 101 -3.98 -17.24 27.43
CA THR A 101 -2.82 -18.09 27.79
C THR A 101 -1.93 -18.44 26.60
N HIS A 102 -2.37 -18.19 25.36
CA HIS A 102 -1.65 -18.66 24.17
C HIS A 102 -1.44 -17.53 23.14
N SER A 103 -0.17 -17.17 22.99
CA SER A 103 0.44 -16.26 22.02
C SER A 103 0.31 -14.75 22.25
N ARG A 104 1.45 -14.16 22.62
CA ARG A 104 1.70 -12.71 22.74
C ARG A 104 1.69 -11.97 21.39
N ARG A 105 1.75 -12.72 20.29
CA ARG A 105 1.98 -12.24 18.93
C ARG A 105 0.91 -12.80 18.00
N THR A 106 0.27 -11.93 17.23
CA THR A 106 -0.72 -12.32 16.22
C THR A 106 -0.38 -11.69 14.89
N LEU A 107 -0.49 -12.45 13.82
CA LEU A 107 -0.37 -11.92 12.46
C LEU A 107 -1.69 -11.25 12.05
N VAL A 108 -1.58 -10.02 11.56
CA VAL A 108 -2.71 -9.23 11.09
C VAL A 108 -2.53 -8.95 9.61
N GLN A 109 -3.56 -9.22 8.82
CA GLN A 109 -3.54 -8.98 7.39
C GLN A 109 -3.55 -7.49 7.08
N TYR A 110 -2.70 -7.07 6.15
CA TYR A 110 -2.74 -5.72 5.61
C TYR A 110 -4.03 -5.46 4.82
N PRO A 111 -4.50 -4.20 4.76
CA PRO A 111 -5.53 -3.81 3.79
C PRO A 111 -5.13 -4.25 2.38
N LYS A 112 -6.10 -4.74 1.59
CA LYS A 112 -5.83 -5.31 0.25
C LYS A 112 -5.01 -4.38 -0.66
N TRP A 113 -5.31 -3.09 -0.63
CA TRP A 113 -4.61 -2.09 -1.43
C TRP A 113 -3.14 -1.92 -1.01
N VAL A 114 -2.82 -1.99 0.29
CA VAL A 114 -1.43 -2.04 0.79
C VAL A 114 -0.77 -3.32 0.30
N GLY A 115 -1.45 -4.46 0.44
CA GLY A 115 -0.94 -5.77 -0.01
C GLY A 115 -0.57 -5.79 -1.50
N PHE A 116 -1.35 -5.13 -2.36
CA PHE A 116 -1.00 -5.00 -3.78
C PHE A 116 0.23 -4.13 -4.02
N ALA A 117 0.37 -3.02 -3.28
CA ALA A 117 1.56 -2.18 -3.38
C ALA A 117 2.82 -2.93 -2.93
N LEU A 118 2.74 -3.66 -1.82
CA LEU A 118 3.83 -4.51 -1.30
C LEU A 118 4.23 -5.59 -2.29
N GLU A 119 3.25 -6.32 -2.85
CA GLU A 119 3.52 -7.36 -3.84
C GLU A 119 4.18 -6.79 -5.11
N LYS A 120 3.76 -5.61 -5.55
CA LYS A 120 4.39 -4.94 -6.70
C LYS A 120 5.85 -4.61 -6.41
N CYS A 121 6.15 -4.05 -5.24
CA CYS A 121 7.53 -3.75 -4.83
C CYS A 121 8.37 -5.01 -4.71
N TRP A 122 7.83 -6.06 -4.10
CA TRP A 122 8.52 -7.34 -3.94
C TRP A 122 8.90 -7.94 -5.30
N ARG A 123 7.98 -7.93 -6.28
CA ARG A 123 8.28 -8.42 -7.63
C ARG A 123 9.34 -7.60 -8.34
N GLU A 124 9.29 -6.27 -8.21
CA GLU A 124 10.31 -5.38 -8.77
C GLU A 124 11.69 -5.66 -8.13
N LEU A 125 11.74 -5.92 -6.82
CA LEU A 125 12.97 -6.30 -6.11
C LEU A 125 13.50 -7.66 -6.57
N CYS A 126 12.63 -8.69 -6.67
CA CYS A 126 13.03 -10.00 -7.18
C CYS A 126 13.53 -9.92 -8.63
N ALA A 127 12.88 -9.10 -9.47
CA ALA A 127 13.30 -8.90 -10.86
C ALA A 127 14.65 -8.18 -10.97
N ALA A 128 14.95 -7.25 -10.06
CA ALA A 128 16.22 -6.54 -10.02
C ALA A 128 17.37 -7.35 -9.38
N GLY A 129 17.04 -8.28 -8.48
CA GLY A 129 18.03 -9.00 -7.66
C GLY A 129 18.14 -10.51 -7.88
N GLY A 130 17.35 -11.12 -8.77
CA GLY A 130 17.39 -12.57 -9.05
C GLY A 130 17.16 -13.47 -7.82
N ALA A 131 16.57 -12.92 -6.74
CA ALA A 131 16.42 -13.63 -5.47
C ALA A 131 15.08 -14.37 -5.43
N ASP A 132 15.12 -15.68 -5.67
CA ASP A 132 14.09 -16.63 -5.28
C ASP A 132 14.08 -16.74 -3.75
N ALA A 133 13.36 -15.81 -3.10
CA ALA A 133 13.11 -15.83 -1.66
C ALA A 133 11.69 -16.35 -1.37
N ASP A 134 11.38 -17.55 -1.85
CA ASP A 134 10.21 -18.34 -1.42
C ASP A 134 10.66 -19.45 -0.44
N ALA A 135 11.45 -19.07 0.57
CA ALA A 135 11.89 -19.95 1.65
C ALA A 135 11.01 -19.73 2.89
N SER A 136 9.70 -20.04 2.78
CA SER A 136 8.80 -20.06 3.94
C SER A 136 7.54 -20.86 3.65
N SER A 137 7.66 -22.15 3.32
CA SER A 137 6.52 -23.09 3.42
C SER A 137 6.92 -24.57 3.36
N GLU A 138 7.83 -25.05 4.20
CA GLU A 138 8.06 -26.51 4.29
C GLU A 138 8.41 -27.08 5.68
N GLU A 139 8.01 -26.45 6.79
CA GLU A 139 8.14 -27.07 8.13
C GLU A 139 6.87 -26.89 9.00
N LEU A 140 5.75 -27.47 8.56
CA LEU A 140 4.64 -27.81 9.46
C LEU A 140 3.80 -28.98 8.90
N ARG A 141 4.52 -30.01 8.46
CA ARG A 141 4.00 -31.38 8.35
C ARG A 141 4.96 -32.31 9.07
N LEU A 142 4.71 -32.54 10.35
CA LEU A 142 4.69 -33.84 11.04
C LEU A 142 4.28 -33.62 12.50
#